data_AF-A0A369RD56-F1
#
_entry.id   AF-A0A369RD56-F1
#
_cell.length_a   1.000
_cell.length_b   1.000
_cell.length_c   1.000
_cell.angle_alpha   90.00
_cell.angle_beta   90.00
_cell.angle_gamma   90.00
#
_symmetry.space_group_name_H-M   'P 1'
#
loop_
_entity.id
_entity.type
_entity.pdbx_description
1 polymer ?
#
loop_
_entity_poly.entity_id
_entity_poly.type
_entity_poly.pdbx_seq_one_letter_code
_entity_poly.pdbx_strand_id
1 'polypeptide(L)'
;FDGDTVNLGVLAGEGVSLFTVTVENDVPVQSLTEIRGIVEEEAIDNDRSSGNQDDSDLEGMVEDNDADNRKASGSLDGVVNVGADEEASYSLSSDTSSLDDQGLTSGNQALRYSVEGTTLTGYVESEDAEGLDDEDRVVFTLELEGTNNSKFTFTLDDQLDHARLDNEAGDDSENSLAIDLSGMIVATDGDGNSLVADEGSVLVTVQDDIPALSIDTQTGEAVTTGGVVNEDA
;
A
#
# COMPACT_ATOMS: atom_id res chain seq x y z
N PHE A 1 16.50 7.34 -26.82
CA PHE A 1 17.44 7.89 -27.83
C PHE A 1 16.67 8.22 -29.12
N ASP A 2 15.87 9.29 -29.12
CA ASP A 2 15.12 9.74 -30.31
C ASP A 2 15.88 10.81 -31.12
N GLY A 3 16.92 11.43 -30.54
CA GLY A 3 17.93 12.19 -31.28
C GLY A 3 17.52 13.62 -31.59
N ASP A 4 16.67 14.21 -30.75
CA ASP A 4 16.21 15.57 -30.95
C ASP A 4 17.36 16.60 -30.88
N THR A 5 17.47 17.37 -31.95
CA THR A 5 18.48 18.42 -32.09
C THR A 5 17.84 19.67 -32.68
N VAL A 6 17.91 20.79 -31.94
CA VAL A 6 17.46 22.10 -32.42
C VAL A 6 18.65 22.86 -32.98
N ASN A 7 18.60 23.20 -34.27
CA ASN A 7 19.63 23.97 -34.94
C ASN A 7 19.20 25.45 -35.06
N LEU A 8 19.87 26.34 -34.31
CA LEU A 8 19.50 27.76 -34.21
C LEU A 8 20.17 28.67 -35.27
N GLY A 9 20.76 28.10 -36.31
CA GLY A 9 21.16 28.81 -37.54
C GLY A 9 22.61 28.64 -37.96
N VAL A 10 22.89 29.00 -39.22
CA VAL A 10 24.20 28.90 -39.87
C VAL A 10 24.87 30.28 -39.91
N LEU A 11 26.03 30.45 -39.29
CA LEU A 11 26.89 31.62 -39.54
C LEU A 11 27.96 31.26 -40.56
N ALA A 12 27.73 31.68 -41.81
CA ALA A 12 28.72 31.82 -42.88
C ALA A 12 29.83 30.74 -42.94
N GLY A 13 29.49 29.54 -43.39
CA GLY A 13 30.46 28.49 -43.72
C GLY A 13 29.82 27.11 -43.65
N GLU A 14 29.77 26.42 -44.79
CA GLU A 14 29.14 25.10 -44.95
C GLU A 14 29.65 24.08 -43.90
N GLY A 15 28.73 23.50 -43.13
CA GLY A 15 28.94 22.23 -42.42
C GLY A 15 29.48 22.27 -40.99
N VAL A 16 29.56 23.43 -40.32
CA VAL A 16 30.00 23.50 -38.91
C VAL A 16 28.85 23.83 -37.96
N SER A 17 28.51 22.88 -37.07
CA SER A 17 27.65 23.12 -35.90
C SER A 17 28.36 24.09 -34.95
N LEU A 18 27.73 25.22 -34.62
CA LEU A 18 28.35 26.29 -33.82
C LEU A 18 28.46 25.90 -32.33
N PHE A 19 27.39 25.27 -31.82
CA PHE A 19 27.33 24.60 -30.53
C PHE A 19 26.16 23.60 -30.61
N THR A 20 26.36 22.41 -30.08
CA THR A 20 25.30 21.41 -29.90
C THR A 20 24.73 21.60 -28.50
N VAL A 21 23.41 21.76 -28.39
CA VAL A 21 22.70 21.58 -27.13
C VAL A 21 22.28 20.11 -27.08
N THR A 22 22.85 19.37 -26.15
CA THR A 22 22.40 18.02 -25.81
C THR A 22 21.43 18.14 -24.65
N VAL A 23 20.23 17.59 -24.82
CA VAL A 23 19.34 17.29 -23.70
C VAL A 23 19.86 15.96 -23.12
N GLU A 24 20.20 15.94 -21.83
CA GLU A 24 20.58 14.70 -21.15
C GLU A 24 19.31 13.88 -20.95
N ASN A 25 19.35 12.58 -21.25
CA ASN A 25 18.33 11.64 -20.76
C ASN A 25 18.50 11.63 -19.24
N ASP A 26 17.41 11.94 -18.54
CA ASP A 26 17.40 11.92 -17.10
C ASP A 26 17.05 10.51 -16.64
N VAL A 27 17.39 10.19 -15.41
CA VAL A 27 16.90 8.98 -14.77
C VAL A 27 15.90 9.42 -13.70
N PRO A 28 14.81 8.68 -13.45
CA PRO A 28 13.89 9.06 -12.41
C PRO A 28 14.66 9.12 -11.09
N VAL A 29 14.49 10.21 -10.35
CA VAL A 29 15.07 10.37 -9.02
C VAL A 29 13.96 10.48 -7.98
N GLN A 30 14.19 9.89 -6.82
CA GLN A 30 13.24 9.94 -5.72
C GLN A 30 12.94 11.39 -5.30
N SER A 31 11.67 11.68 -5.05
CA SER A 31 11.22 12.91 -4.43
C SER A 31 11.06 12.74 -2.92
N LEU A 32 11.00 13.84 -2.17
CA LEU A 32 10.76 13.82 -0.72
C LEU A 32 9.25 13.78 -0.36
N THR A 33 8.40 13.45 -1.33
CA THR A 33 6.95 13.35 -1.10
C THR A 33 6.66 12.03 -0.41
N GLU A 34 5.99 12.11 0.73
CA GLU A 34 5.44 10.96 1.43
C GLU A 34 3.93 10.95 1.25
N ILE A 35 3.40 9.78 0.88
CA ILE A 35 1.97 9.53 0.77
C ILE A 35 1.56 8.63 1.93
N ARG A 36 0.55 9.07 2.66
CA ARG A 36 0.00 8.34 3.81
C ARG A 36 -1.47 8.05 3.57
N GLY A 37 -1.85 6.80 3.79
CA GLY A 37 -3.23 6.35 3.92
C GLY A 37 -3.51 5.85 5.32
N ILE A 38 -4.77 5.90 5.74
CA ILE A 38 -5.26 5.28 6.96
C ILE A 38 -6.44 4.38 6.55
N VAL A 39 -6.51 3.18 7.14
CA VAL A 39 -7.66 2.28 7.05
C VAL A 39 -7.91 1.68 8.42
N GLU A 40 -9.15 1.29 8.67
CA GLU A 40 -9.58 0.75 9.96
C GLU A 40 -10.09 -0.68 9.81
N GLU A 41 -9.71 -1.52 10.77
CA GLU A 41 -10.24 -2.89 10.87
C GLU A 41 -11.71 -2.90 11.30
N GLU A 42 -12.10 -1.96 12.15
CA GLU A 42 -13.49 -1.83 12.59
C GLU A 42 -14.47 -1.51 11.45
N ALA A 43 -13.98 -0.93 10.35
CA ALA A 43 -14.77 -0.65 9.16
C ALA A 43 -15.06 -1.91 8.31
N ILE A 44 -14.40 -3.04 8.58
CA ILE A 44 -14.56 -4.28 7.81
C ILE A 44 -15.99 -4.83 7.95
N ASP A 45 -16.72 -4.93 6.84
CA ASP A 45 -18.03 -5.60 6.80
C ASP A 45 -18.12 -6.39 5.49
N ASN A 46 -17.77 -7.67 5.56
CA ASN A 46 -17.87 -8.60 4.44
C ASN A 46 -18.21 -10.03 4.90
N ASP A 47 -18.42 -10.95 3.95
CA ASP A 47 -18.84 -12.32 4.26
C ASP A 47 -17.81 -13.14 5.07
N ARG A 48 -16.56 -12.68 5.17
CA ARG A 48 -15.43 -13.39 5.79
C ARG A 48 -14.96 -12.76 7.10
N SER A 49 -15.13 -11.45 7.24
CA SER A 49 -14.68 -10.67 8.39
C SER A 49 -15.65 -9.53 8.67
N SER A 50 -15.90 -9.28 9.94
CA SER A 50 -16.74 -8.19 10.42
C SER A 50 -16.01 -7.52 11.58
N GLY A 51 -15.55 -6.30 11.35
CA GLY A 51 -15.02 -5.41 12.37
C GLY A 51 -16.10 -5.04 13.38
N ASN A 52 -15.66 -4.44 14.48
CA ASN A 52 -16.50 -4.18 15.64
C ASN A 52 -16.88 -2.70 15.81
N GLN A 53 -16.95 -1.93 14.72
CA GLN A 53 -17.53 -0.57 14.59
C GLN A 53 -17.75 0.13 15.93
N ASP A 54 -16.73 0.83 16.42
CA ASP A 54 -16.86 1.74 17.53
C ASP A 54 -16.92 3.20 17.03
N ASP A 55 -16.93 4.18 17.93
CA ASP A 55 -17.09 5.61 17.60
C ASP A 55 -15.88 6.46 18.02
N SER A 56 -14.77 5.79 18.33
CA SER A 56 -13.66 6.30 19.12
C SER A 56 -12.30 5.96 18.51
N ASP A 57 -11.96 6.61 17.40
CA ASP A 57 -10.65 6.48 16.76
C ASP A 57 -9.47 6.94 17.66
N LEU A 58 -8.27 6.44 17.37
CA LEU A 58 -7.04 6.75 18.07
C LEU A 58 -6.76 8.26 18.03
N GLU A 59 -6.42 8.85 19.19
CA GLU A 59 -6.21 10.30 19.33
C GLU A 59 -5.19 10.83 18.30
N GLY A 60 -5.67 11.63 17.32
CA GLY A 60 -4.85 12.24 16.27
C GLY A 60 -4.91 11.55 14.90
N MET A 61 -5.67 10.45 14.78
CA MET A 61 -5.95 9.79 13.49
C MET A 61 -7.32 10.17 12.89
N VAL A 62 -8.16 10.90 13.64
CA VAL A 62 -9.40 11.63 13.27
C VAL A 62 -9.28 12.63 12.09
N GLU A 63 -8.14 12.72 11.39
CA GLU A 63 -7.87 13.77 10.39
C GLU A 63 -8.56 13.58 9.03
N ASP A 64 -9.22 12.44 8.78
CA ASP A 64 -9.88 12.18 7.50
C ASP A 64 -11.40 12.46 7.49
N ASN A 65 -11.97 12.88 8.62
CA ASN A 65 -13.41 13.19 8.76
C ASN A 65 -14.24 11.93 8.43
N ASP A 66 -13.92 10.87 9.16
CA ASP A 66 -14.28 9.49 8.86
C ASP A 66 -15.79 9.19 8.79
N ALA A 67 -16.06 8.35 7.80
CA ALA A 67 -17.15 7.43 7.67
C ALA A 67 -16.48 6.08 7.33
N ASP A 68 -16.13 5.33 8.38
CA ASP A 68 -15.59 3.99 8.46
C ASP A 68 -14.90 3.51 7.17
N ASN A 69 -13.58 3.69 7.06
CA ASN A 69 -12.93 3.54 5.76
C ASN A 69 -11.94 2.38 5.67
N ARG A 70 -12.41 1.25 5.13
CA ARG A 70 -11.57 0.12 4.68
C ARG A 70 -10.66 0.45 3.50
N LYS A 71 -10.68 1.68 2.95
CA LYS A 71 -9.99 2.04 1.71
C LYS A 71 -9.17 3.32 1.83
N ALA A 72 -7.88 3.21 1.54
CA ALA A 72 -7.01 4.38 1.39
C ALA A 72 -6.65 4.59 -0.08
N SER A 73 -6.89 5.79 -0.62
CA SER A 73 -6.48 6.14 -1.98
C SER A 73 -5.50 7.31 -1.99
N GLY A 74 -4.54 7.28 -2.91
CA GLY A 74 -3.53 8.31 -3.05
C GLY A 74 -3.13 8.55 -4.51
N SER A 75 -2.47 9.68 -4.76
CA SER A 75 -1.78 9.93 -6.03
C SER A 75 -0.30 9.65 -5.85
N LEU A 76 0.28 8.87 -6.76
CA LEU A 76 1.72 8.64 -6.87
C LEU A 76 2.44 9.80 -7.57
N ASP A 77 1.69 10.79 -8.07
CA ASP A 77 2.27 11.99 -8.68
C ASP A 77 3.24 12.68 -7.71
N GLY A 78 4.50 12.77 -8.12
CA GLY A 78 5.52 13.42 -7.33
C GLY A 78 6.20 12.54 -6.29
N VAL A 79 5.99 11.21 -6.30
CA VAL A 79 6.89 10.24 -5.63
C VAL A 79 8.27 10.26 -6.28
N VAL A 80 8.32 10.41 -7.59
CA VAL A 80 9.57 10.59 -8.35
C VAL A 80 9.57 11.89 -9.13
N ASN A 81 10.76 12.36 -9.45
CA ASN A 81 11.01 13.42 -10.41
C ASN A 81 11.66 12.81 -11.65
N VAL A 82 10.97 12.91 -12.79
CA VAL A 82 11.43 12.43 -14.11
C VAL A 82 12.17 13.51 -14.90
N GLY A 83 12.45 14.66 -14.28
CA GLY A 83 13.26 15.71 -14.91
C GLY A 83 12.59 16.35 -16.11
N ALA A 84 13.25 16.29 -17.26
CA ALA A 84 12.78 16.88 -18.51
C ALA A 84 11.92 15.93 -19.36
N ASP A 85 11.72 14.69 -18.90
CA ASP A 85 11.02 13.64 -19.63
C ASP A 85 9.49 13.74 -19.51
N GLU A 86 8.81 12.91 -20.30
CA GLU A 86 7.35 12.75 -20.21
C GLU A 86 6.93 12.23 -18.82
N GLU A 87 5.66 12.45 -18.46
CA GLU A 87 5.13 12.04 -17.16
C GLU A 87 5.42 10.56 -16.85
N ALA A 88 5.75 10.28 -15.58
CA ALA A 88 6.02 8.92 -15.13
C ALA A 88 4.81 7.99 -15.33
N SER A 89 5.12 6.73 -15.60
CA SER A 89 4.18 5.61 -15.49
C SER A 89 4.55 4.71 -14.32
N TYR A 90 3.55 4.11 -13.69
CA TYR A 90 3.76 3.31 -12.48
C TYR A 90 3.36 1.85 -12.71
N SER A 91 4.11 0.95 -12.07
CA SER A 91 3.83 -0.47 -12.02
C SER A 91 4.17 -1.04 -10.65
N LEU A 92 3.74 -2.27 -10.41
CA LEU A 92 4.08 -3.02 -9.21
C LEU A 92 5.34 -3.87 -9.44
N SER A 93 6.23 -3.89 -8.45
CA SER A 93 7.38 -4.80 -8.40
C SER A 93 6.88 -6.25 -8.32
N SER A 94 7.55 -7.17 -9.02
CA SER A 94 7.33 -8.62 -8.82
C SER A 94 8.14 -9.19 -7.65
N ASP A 95 9.09 -8.42 -7.12
CA ASP A 95 9.89 -8.76 -5.95
C ASP A 95 9.18 -8.22 -4.70
N THR A 96 8.64 -9.13 -3.89
CA THR A 96 7.86 -8.83 -2.68
C THR A 96 8.70 -8.82 -1.41
N SER A 97 10.03 -8.99 -1.51
CA SER A 97 10.92 -9.11 -0.34
C SER A 97 10.77 -7.97 0.65
N SER A 98 10.51 -6.74 0.17
CA SER A 98 10.25 -5.57 1.03
C SER A 98 9.01 -5.70 1.92
N LEU A 99 8.00 -6.46 1.50
CA LEU A 99 6.82 -6.79 2.29
C LEU A 99 7.05 -8.02 3.17
N ASP A 100 7.76 -9.02 2.65
CA ASP A 100 8.13 -10.22 3.43
C ASP A 100 8.98 -9.85 4.66
N ASP A 101 9.89 -8.87 4.52
CA ASP A 101 10.74 -8.37 5.60
C ASP A 101 9.96 -7.64 6.72
N GLN A 102 8.74 -7.17 6.44
CA GLN A 102 7.86 -6.56 7.45
C GLN A 102 7.19 -7.61 8.36
N GLY A 103 7.15 -8.88 7.93
CA GLY A 103 6.67 -9.99 8.77
C GLY A 103 5.21 -9.87 9.18
N LEU A 104 4.36 -9.27 8.32
CA LEU A 104 2.93 -9.11 8.58
C LEU A 104 2.23 -10.46 8.74
N THR A 105 1.33 -10.55 9.69
CA THR A 105 0.51 -11.74 9.93
C THR A 105 -0.96 -11.35 10.03
N SER A 106 -1.83 -12.34 9.82
CA SER A 106 -3.26 -12.22 10.02
C SER A 106 -3.79 -13.55 10.56
N GLY A 107 -4.50 -13.52 11.69
CA GLY A 107 -4.92 -14.72 12.42
C GLY A 107 -3.74 -15.64 12.75
N ASN A 108 -2.63 -15.06 13.21
CA ASN A 108 -1.33 -15.69 13.50
C ASN A 108 -0.71 -16.50 12.36
N GLN A 109 -1.10 -16.22 11.12
CA GLN A 109 -0.54 -16.81 9.93
C GLN A 109 0.17 -15.74 9.11
N ALA A 110 1.35 -16.07 8.60
CA ALA A 110 2.14 -15.15 7.78
C ALA A 110 1.41 -14.80 6.48
N LEU A 111 1.41 -13.53 6.12
CA LEU A 111 0.95 -13.11 4.81
C LEU A 111 1.90 -13.62 3.73
N ARG A 112 1.32 -13.94 2.58
CA ARG A 112 1.97 -14.13 1.29
C ARG A 112 1.47 -13.03 0.36
N TYR A 113 2.24 -12.79 -0.71
CA TYR A 113 1.97 -11.71 -1.64
C TYR A 113 1.93 -12.22 -3.08
N SER A 114 0.92 -11.79 -3.83
CA SER A 114 0.78 -12.08 -5.26
C SER A 114 0.65 -10.76 -6.02
N VAL A 115 1.37 -10.64 -7.13
CA VAL A 115 1.32 -9.45 -7.99
C VAL A 115 0.87 -9.86 -9.38
N GLU A 116 -0.31 -9.39 -9.78
CA GLU A 116 -0.90 -9.62 -11.09
C GLU A 116 -1.22 -8.29 -11.77
N GLY A 117 -0.39 -7.92 -12.74
CA GLY A 117 -0.57 -6.67 -13.49
C GLY A 117 -0.40 -5.43 -12.61
N THR A 118 -1.52 -4.77 -12.30
CA THR A 118 -1.58 -3.57 -11.46
C THR A 118 -2.15 -3.83 -10.07
N THR A 119 -2.36 -5.10 -9.71
CA THR A 119 -2.91 -5.50 -8.41
C THR A 119 -1.88 -6.29 -7.62
N LEU A 120 -1.62 -5.85 -6.39
CA LEU A 120 -0.95 -6.61 -5.35
C LEU A 120 -2.02 -7.13 -4.39
N THR A 121 -1.96 -8.41 -4.07
CA THR A 121 -2.84 -9.07 -3.10
C THR A 121 -1.99 -9.62 -1.96
N GLY A 122 -2.24 -9.15 -0.74
CA GLY A 122 -1.76 -9.78 0.49
C GLY A 122 -2.78 -10.80 0.97
N TYR A 123 -2.36 -12.04 1.20
CA TYR A 123 -3.27 -13.13 1.55
C TYR A 123 -2.65 -14.10 2.55
N VAL A 124 -3.50 -14.80 3.29
CA VAL A 124 -3.13 -15.96 4.10
C VAL A 124 -3.56 -17.22 3.38
N GLU A 125 -2.61 -18.14 3.26
CA GLU A 125 -2.81 -19.42 2.60
C GLU A 125 -3.77 -20.32 3.40
N SER A 126 -4.75 -20.93 2.74
CA SER A 126 -5.75 -21.81 3.36
C SER A 126 -5.36 -23.29 3.40
N GLU A 127 -4.64 -23.77 2.38
CA GLU A 127 -4.08 -25.13 2.25
C GLU A 127 -2.63 -25.02 1.72
N ASP A 128 -1.75 -26.02 1.87
CA ASP A 128 -0.36 -25.92 1.32
C ASP A 128 -0.35 -25.97 -0.23
N ALA A 129 -0.99 -25.00 -0.90
CA ALA A 129 -0.92 -24.75 -2.33
C ALA A 129 0.20 -23.72 -2.61
N GLU A 130 0.51 -23.57 -3.90
CA GLU A 130 1.55 -22.67 -4.38
C GLU A 130 0.87 -21.52 -5.12
N GLY A 131 0.88 -20.33 -4.51
CA GLY A 131 0.32 -19.12 -5.07
C GLY A 131 -1.17 -18.94 -4.72
N LEU A 132 -1.66 -17.72 -4.94
CA LEU A 132 -3.02 -17.32 -4.60
C LEU A 132 -4.08 -18.16 -5.33
N ASP A 133 -5.04 -18.71 -4.57
CA ASP A 133 -6.24 -19.38 -5.08
C ASP A 133 -7.55 -18.82 -4.50
N ASP A 134 -8.69 -19.44 -4.86
CA ASP A 134 -10.03 -18.97 -4.47
C ASP A 134 -10.37 -19.34 -3.00
N GLU A 135 -9.65 -20.29 -2.42
CA GLU A 135 -9.84 -20.75 -1.05
C GLU A 135 -9.08 -19.88 -0.04
N ASP A 136 -7.97 -19.28 -0.47
CA ASP A 136 -7.15 -18.36 0.30
C ASP A 136 -7.92 -17.16 0.86
N ARG A 137 -7.41 -16.65 1.97
CA ARG A 137 -8.00 -15.51 2.68
C ARG A 137 -7.25 -14.25 2.28
N VAL A 138 -7.85 -13.46 1.40
CA VAL A 138 -7.35 -12.13 1.05
C VAL A 138 -7.46 -11.22 2.26
N VAL A 139 -6.33 -10.62 2.65
CA VAL A 139 -6.23 -9.68 3.77
C VAL A 139 -6.30 -8.25 3.27
N PHE A 140 -5.58 -7.94 2.18
CA PHE A 140 -5.66 -6.64 1.55
C PHE A 140 -5.35 -6.70 0.06
N THR A 141 -5.76 -5.65 -0.65
CA THR A 141 -5.37 -5.40 -2.04
C THR A 141 -4.84 -3.98 -2.22
N LEU A 142 -3.84 -3.82 -3.09
CA LEU A 142 -3.39 -2.54 -3.63
C LEU A 142 -3.56 -2.57 -5.14
N GLU A 143 -4.44 -1.71 -5.66
CA GLU A 143 -4.65 -1.55 -7.11
C GLU A 143 -4.06 -0.22 -7.57
N LEU A 144 -3.21 -0.26 -8.61
CA LEU A 144 -2.79 0.93 -9.34
C LEU A 144 -3.77 1.24 -10.46
N GLU A 145 -4.18 2.50 -10.55
CA GLU A 145 -5.27 2.94 -11.39
C GLU A 145 -5.07 4.38 -11.89
N GLY A 146 -6.01 4.85 -12.72
CA GLY A 146 -5.92 6.15 -13.37
C GLY A 146 -5.03 6.16 -14.62
N THR A 147 -4.75 7.36 -15.14
CA THR A 147 -3.86 7.52 -16.29
C THR A 147 -2.43 7.19 -15.88
N ASN A 148 -1.75 6.36 -16.67
CA ASN A 148 -0.40 5.88 -16.38
C ASN A 148 -0.24 5.17 -15.02
N ASN A 149 -1.35 4.67 -14.44
CA ASN A 149 -1.40 4.07 -13.11
C ASN A 149 -0.94 5.02 -12.00
N SER A 150 -1.10 6.34 -12.17
CA SER A 150 -0.58 7.35 -11.23
C SER A 150 -1.38 7.49 -9.94
N LYS A 151 -2.39 6.65 -9.71
CA LYS A 151 -3.15 6.59 -8.47
C LYS A 151 -3.13 5.18 -7.93
N PHE A 152 -3.38 5.05 -6.65
CA PHE A 152 -3.61 3.76 -6.03
C PHE A 152 -4.85 3.78 -5.16
N THR A 153 -5.44 2.60 -4.99
CA THR A 153 -6.41 2.29 -3.94
C THR A 153 -5.93 1.06 -3.19
N PHE A 154 -5.71 1.22 -1.90
CA PHE A 154 -5.55 0.14 -0.94
C PHE A 154 -6.93 -0.21 -0.38
N THR A 155 -7.25 -1.49 -0.27
CA THR A 155 -8.47 -2.00 0.38
C THR A 155 -8.10 -3.04 1.42
N LEU A 156 -8.62 -2.88 2.63
CA LEU A 156 -8.54 -3.86 3.72
C LEU A 156 -9.75 -4.80 3.66
N ASP A 157 -9.47 -6.08 3.47
CA ASP A 157 -10.46 -7.15 3.32
C ASP A 157 -10.52 -8.07 4.54
N ASP A 158 -9.46 -8.12 5.34
CA ASP A 158 -9.42 -8.84 6.59
C ASP A 158 -8.47 -8.17 7.58
N GLN A 159 -8.53 -8.59 8.85
CA GLN A 159 -7.68 -8.06 9.92
C GLN A 159 -6.19 -8.27 9.62
N LEU A 160 -5.34 -7.50 10.28
CA LEU A 160 -3.93 -7.81 10.48
C LEU A 160 -3.67 -8.01 11.97
N ASP A 161 -2.68 -8.83 12.31
CA ASP A 161 -2.32 -8.99 13.72
C ASP A 161 -1.45 -7.81 14.17
N HIS A 162 -1.90 -7.14 15.23
CA HIS A 162 -1.20 -6.01 15.83
C HIS A 162 -0.25 -6.42 16.95
N ALA A 163 0.62 -5.49 17.34
CA ALA A 163 1.57 -5.72 18.42
C ALA A 163 0.87 -5.77 19.78
N ARG A 164 0.79 -6.97 20.37
CA ARG A 164 0.26 -7.15 21.73
C ARG A 164 1.05 -6.40 22.79
N LEU A 165 0.34 -5.85 23.77
CA LEU A 165 0.91 -5.32 25.01
C LEU A 165 0.88 -6.34 26.16
N ASP A 166 0.46 -7.59 25.91
CA ASP A 166 0.58 -8.74 26.85
C ASP A 166 -0.08 -8.49 28.23
N ASN A 167 -1.33 -8.02 28.25
CA ASN A 167 -2.09 -7.62 29.44
C ASN A 167 -1.51 -6.39 30.19
N GLU A 168 -0.64 -5.61 29.55
CA GLU A 168 -0.27 -4.30 30.06
C GLU A 168 -1.39 -3.27 29.78
N ALA A 169 -1.33 -2.11 30.43
CA ALA A 169 -2.35 -1.09 30.23
C ALA A 169 -2.37 -0.61 28.77
N GLY A 170 -3.53 -0.73 28.12
CA GLY A 170 -3.72 -0.39 26.70
C GLY A 170 -3.72 -1.60 25.75
N ASP A 171 -3.60 -2.84 26.24
CA ASP A 171 -3.71 -4.05 25.40
C ASP A 171 -5.10 -4.18 24.74
N ASP A 172 -6.14 -3.70 25.44
CA ASP A 172 -7.53 -3.62 24.92
C ASP A 172 -7.85 -2.21 24.36
N SER A 173 -6.85 -1.48 23.85
CA SER A 173 -7.06 -0.19 23.18
C SER A 173 -6.47 -0.23 21.79
N GLU A 174 -7.08 0.52 20.88
CA GLU A 174 -6.59 0.64 19.52
C GLU A 174 -5.10 0.97 19.49
N ASN A 175 -4.41 0.25 18.62
CA ASN A 175 -3.07 0.59 18.22
C ASN A 175 -3.02 0.65 16.69
N SER A 176 -1.82 0.76 16.11
CA SER A 176 -1.69 0.97 14.68
C SER A 176 -0.51 0.20 14.12
N LEU A 177 -0.73 -0.41 12.96
CA LEU A 177 0.28 -1.11 12.18
C LEU A 177 0.52 -0.35 10.87
N ALA A 178 1.74 0.14 10.67
CA ALA A 178 2.11 0.78 9.41
C ALA A 178 2.66 -0.26 8.43
N ILE A 179 2.11 -0.26 7.22
CA ILE A 179 2.57 -1.04 6.07
C ILE A 179 3.33 -0.10 5.13
N ASP A 180 4.59 -0.42 4.86
CA ASP A 180 5.37 0.27 3.84
C ASP A 180 5.24 -0.42 2.49
N LEU A 181 4.56 0.25 1.54
CA LEU A 181 4.32 -0.25 0.19
C LEU A 181 5.35 0.29 -0.82
N SER A 182 6.31 1.12 -0.39
CA SER A 182 7.22 1.85 -1.27
C SER A 182 8.05 0.92 -2.16
N GLY A 183 8.56 -0.18 -1.59
CA GLY A 183 9.34 -1.18 -2.33
C GLY A 183 8.56 -1.88 -3.45
N MET A 184 7.23 -1.77 -3.43
CA MET A 184 6.36 -2.30 -4.47
C MET A 184 6.10 -1.33 -5.61
N ILE A 185 6.37 -0.03 -5.44
CA ILE A 185 6.08 0.99 -6.45
C ILE A 185 7.29 1.20 -7.36
N VAL A 186 7.11 0.92 -8.65
CA VAL A 186 8.12 1.17 -9.68
C VAL A 186 7.63 2.30 -10.57
N ALA A 187 8.37 3.42 -10.59
CA ALA A 187 8.13 4.51 -11.52
C ALA A 187 9.05 4.37 -12.74
N THR A 188 8.51 4.58 -13.94
CA THR A 188 9.23 4.50 -15.21
C THR A 188 8.96 5.77 -16.02
N ASP A 189 10.01 6.44 -16.48
CA ASP A 189 9.88 7.61 -17.35
C ASP A 189 9.56 7.25 -18.81
N GLY A 190 9.40 8.27 -19.65
CA GLY A 190 9.00 8.12 -21.05
C GLY A 190 9.97 7.33 -21.92
N ASP A 191 11.25 7.20 -21.55
CA ASP A 191 12.24 6.47 -22.34
C ASP A 191 12.67 5.12 -21.74
N GLY A 192 12.08 4.77 -20.58
CA GLY A 192 12.09 3.45 -20.00
C GLY A 192 13.10 3.26 -18.88
N ASN A 193 13.62 4.34 -18.28
CA ASN A 193 14.40 4.24 -17.06
C ASN A 193 13.45 4.13 -15.87
N SER A 194 13.77 3.22 -14.94
CA SER A 194 12.90 2.90 -13.81
C SER A 194 13.60 3.10 -12.48
N LEU A 195 12.81 3.48 -11.48
CA LEU A 195 13.20 3.61 -10.08
C LEU A 195 12.15 2.93 -9.20
N VAL A 196 12.59 2.11 -8.25
CA VAL A 196 11.74 1.64 -7.15
C VAL A 196 11.70 2.75 -6.10
N ALA A 197 10.51 3.08 -5.59
CA ALA A 197 10.37 4.14 -4.59
C ALA A 197 11.13 3.80 -3.31
N ASP A 198 11.78 4.82 -2.72
CA ASP A 198 12.52 4.65 -1.47
C ASP A 198 11.57 4.33 -0.31
N GLU A 199 12.04 3.53 0.65
CA GLU A 199 11.34 3.22 1.92
C GLU A 199 10.75 4.49 2.57
N GLY A 200 9.50 4.40 3.03
CA GLY A 200 8.75 5.51 3.61
C GLY A 200 8.08 6.45 2.62
N SER A 201 8.08 6.16 1.31
CA SER A 201 7.40 7.00 0.30
C SER A 201 5.89 6.78 0.25
N VAL A 202 5.43 5.54 0.40
CA VAL A 202 4.02 5.15 0.34
C VAL A 202 3.70 4.27 1.53
N LEU A 203 3.00 4.84 2.50
CA LEU A 203 2.64 4.19 3.75
C LEU A 203 1.13 4.08 3.90
N VAL A 204 0.65 2.93 4.35
CA VAL A 204 -0.74 2.76 4.81
C VAL A 204 -0.69 2.36 6.26
N THR A 205 -1.38 3.12 7.11
CA THR A 205 -1.54 2.79 8.53
C THR A 205 -2.86 2.06 8.70
N VAL A 206 -2.81 0.87 9.28
CA VAL A 206 -3.99 0.09 9.67
C VAL A 206 -4.22 0.36 11.14
N GLN A 207 -5.42 0.83 11.47
CA GLN A 207 -5.87 1.01 12.84
C GLN A 207 -6.52 -0.29 13.31
N ASP A 208 -6.01 -0.75 14.45
CA ASP A 208 -6.53 -1.92 15.16
C ASP A 208 -7.95 -1.65 15.64
N ASP A 209 -8.74 -2.70 15.79
CA ASP A 209 -10.07 -2.59 16.39
C ASP A 209 -10.00 -2.83 17.91
N ILE A 210 -11.05 -2.46 18.67
CA ILE A 210 -11.11 -2.75 20.12
C ILE A 210 -11.89 -4.05 20.32
N PRO A 211 -11.31 -5.13 20.87
CA PRO A 211 -12.01 -6.39 20.97
C PRO A 211 -13.38 -6.30 21.69
N ALA A 212 -14.45 -6.61 20.96
CA ALA A 212 -15.81 -6.55 21.50
C ALA A 212 -16.28 -7.89 22.08
N LEU A 213 -16.71 -7.88 23.35
CA LEU A 213 -17.28 -9.07 23.98
C LEU A 213 -18.64 -9.43 23.37
N SER A 214 -18.69 -10.51 22.58
CA SER A 214 -19.95 -11.07 22.08
C SER A 214 -20.66 -11.89 23.17
N ILE A 215 -21.88 -11.47 23.55
CA ILE A 215 -22.72 -12.17 24.53
C ILE A 215 -23.85 -12.87 23.80
N ASP A 216 -24.05 -14.16 24.07
CA ASP A 216 -25.21 -14.88 23.56
C ASP A 216 -26.43 -14.35 24.31
N THR A 217 -27.21 -13.52 23.63
CA THR A 217 -28.42 -12.91 24.20
C THR A 217 -29.48 -13.92 24.67
N GLN A 218 -29.36 -15.19 24.27
CA GLN A 218 -30.28 -16.27 24.62
C GLN A 218 -29.83 -17.05 25.86
N THR A 219 -28.52 -17.20 26.09
CA THR A 219 -27.95 -17.95 27.22
C THR A 219 -27.35 -17.05 28.30
N GLY A 220 -27.00 -15.81 27.96
CA GLY A 220 -26.29 -14.87 28.83
C GLY A 220 -24.83 -15.25 29.07
N GLU A 221 -24.33 -16.26 28.35
CA GLU A 221 -22.93 -16.68 28.36
C GLU A 221 -22.18 -15.88 27.29
N ALA A 222 -20.88 -15.67 27.50
CA ALA A 222 -20.02 -15.21 26.43
C ALA A 222 -20.11 -16.21 25.26
N VAL A 223 -20.34 -15.71 24.05
CA VAL A 223 -20.21 -16.54 22.84
C VAL A 223 -18.74 -16.90 22.74
N THR A 224 -18.38 -18.12 23.13
CA THR A 224 -17.05 -18.65 22.85
C THR A 224 -17.05 -19.21 21.43
N THR A 225 -17.10 -18.35 20.42
CA THR A 225 -16.75 -18.71 19.03
C THR A 225 -15.24 -18.88 18.93
N GLY A 226 -14.63 -19.78 19.71
CA GLY A 226 -13.20 -20.09 19.64
C GLY A 226 -12.21 -18.98 20.05
N GLY A 227 -12.59 -17.70 20.02
CA GLY A 227 -11.78 -16.56 20.44
C GLY A 227 -12.04 -16.18 21.89
N VAL A 228 -11.01 -16.21 22.73
CA VAL A 228 -11.00 -15.56 24.03
C VAL A 228 -10.70 -14.09 23.80
N VAL A 229 -11.72 -13.28 23.48
CA VAL A 229 -11.70 -11.79 23.48
C VAL A 229 -10.49 -11.09 22.82
N ASN A 230 -9.71 -11.80 22.03
CA ASN A 230 -8.54 -11.32 21.30
C ASN A 230 -8.65 -11.96 19.92
N GLU A 231 -9.04 -11.16 18.94
CA GLU A 231 -9.21 -11.58 17.53
C GLU A 231 -7.84 -11.81 16.85
N ASP A 232 -6.75 -11.23 17.37
CA ASP A 232 -5.35 -11.39 16.91
C ASP A 232 -4.71 -12.73 17.35
N ALA A 233 -5.50 -13.81 17.32
CA ALA A 233 -5.16 -15.17 17.76
C ALA A 233 -5.04 -16.17 16.59
#